data_AF-A0AAN8TZR3-F1
#
_entry.id   AF-A0AAN8TZR3-F1
#
_cell.length_a   1.000
_cell.length_b   1.000
_cell.length_c   1.000
_cell.angle_alpha   90.00
_cell.angle_beta   90.00
_cell.angle_gamma   90.00
#
_symmetry.space_group_name_H-M   'P 1'
#
loop_
_entity.id
_entity.type
_entity.pdbx_description
1 polymer ?
#
loop_
_entity_poly.entity_id
_entity_poly.type
_entity_poly.pdbx_seq_one_letter_code
_entity_poly.pdbx_strand_id
1 'polypeptide(L)'
;MVDNNSYQLDLSPLESSVLKEQLTHRSRDIWNGNVNMILNTRRCDGKFWDLVKKYPIPHRILEVIQLFGLYGVYRYHRPMIDRSLITSLVERWRPETHTFHFRSGEAAITLQDV
;
A
#
# COMPACT_ATOMS: atom_id res chain seq x y z
N MET A 1 -12.19 8.75 -42.68
CA MET A 1 -10.95 8.78 -41.89
C MET A 1 -11.39 9.19 -40.49
N VAL A 2 -11.47 8.23 -39.57
CA VAL A 2 -12.12 8.39 -38.26
C VAL A 2 -11.02 8.67 -37.24
N ASP A 3 -11.17 9.79 -36.53
CA ASP A 3 -10.32 10.23 -35.44
C ASP A 3 -10.34 9.21 -34.29
N ASN A 4 -9.25 8.47 -34.13
CA ASN A 4 -9.00 7.66 -32.94
C ASN A 4 -8.45 8.58 -31.83
N ASN A 5 -9.32 9.38 -31.24
CA ASN A 5 -9.07 9.99 -29.95
C ASN A 5 -9.13 8.89 -28.89
N SER A 6 -8.04 8.14 -28.76
CA SER A 6 -7.79 7.31 -27.58
C SER A 6 -7.75 8.24 -26.38
N TYR A 7 -8.79 8.23 -25.57
CA TYR A 7 -8.79 8.87 -24.26
C TYR A 7 -7.67 8.26 -23.42
N GLN A 8 -6.48 8.83 -23.53
CA GLN A 8 -5.39 8.57 -22.62
C GLN A 8 -5.86 9.15 -21.29
N LEU A 9 -6.37 8.28 -20.42
CA LEU A 9 -6.70 8.63 -19.05
C LEU A 9 -5.40 9.14 -18.40
N ASP A 10 -5.26 10.46 -18.32
CA ASP A 10 -4.17 11.06 -17.57
C ASP A 10 -4.47 10.83 -16.08
N LEU A 11 -3.93 9.73 -15.56
CA LEU A 11 -4.00 9.35 -14.14
C LEU A 11 -3.07 10.21 -13.28
N SER A 12 -2.45 11.26 -13.84
CA SER A 12 -1.62 12.20 -13.12
C SER A 12 -2.48 13.22 -12.39
N PRO A 13 -2.04 13.74 -11.23
CA PRO A 13 -2.74 14.84 -10.58
C PRO A 13 -2.78 16.08 -11.47
N LEU A 14 -3.93 16.77 -11.44
CA LEU A 14 -4.15 18.03 -12.16
C LEU A 14 -3.06 19.08 -11.87
N GLU A 15 -2.55 19.06 -10.64
CA GLU A 15 -1.49 19.93 -10.13
C GLU A 15 -0.28 19.08 -9.73
N SER A 16 0.74 19.01 -10.59
CA SER A 16 1.98 18.28 -10.28
C SER A 16 2.76 18.90 -9.10
N SER A 17 2.48 20.17 -8.78
CA SER A 17 3.09 20.93 -7.69
C SER A 17 2.80 20.34 -6.30
N VAL A 18 1.71 19.59 -6.14
CA VAL A 18 1.34 18.95 -4.87
C VAL A 18 2.11 17.67 -4.58
N LEU A 19 2.72 17.06 -5.61
CA LEU A 19 3.48 15.83 -5.48
C LEU A 19 4.95 16.13 -5.14
N LYS A 20 5.21 16.31 -3.85
CA LYS A 20 6.59 16.45 -3.35
C LYS A 20 7.40 15.19 -3.62
N GLU A 21 8.65 15.39 -4.04
CA GLU A 21 9.58 14.30 -4.37
C GLU A 21 9.11 13.36 -5.49
N GLN A 22 8.15 13.79 -6.32
CA GLN A 22 7.66 12.95 -7.41
C GLN A 22 8.77 12.48 -8.37
N LEU A 23 9.86 13.24 -8.45
CA LEU A 23 10.99 12.90 -9.30
C LEU A 23 11.71 11.62 -8.89
N THR A 24 11.68 11.30 -7.60
CA THR A 24 12.29 10.12 -6.99
C THR A 24 11.24 9.12 -6.50
N HIS A 25 9.95 9.45 -6.66
CA HIS A 25 8.83 8.64 -6.21
C HIS A 25 8.42 7.59 -7.26
N ARG A 26 8.13 6.38 -6.78
CA ARG A 26 7.87 5.20 -7.61
C ARG A 26 6.61 5.26 -8.49
N SER A 27 5.64 6.13 -8.17
CA SER A 27 4.46 6.31 -9.02
C SER A 27 4.80 6.89 -10.39
N ARG A 28 5.95 7.56 -10.53
CA ARG A 28 6.45 8.01 -11.82
C ARG A 28 6.65 6.85 -12.79
N ASP A 29 7.27 5.77 -12.33
CA ASP A 29 7.59 4.63 -13.17
C ASP A 29 6.32 3.91 -13.62
N ILE A 30 5.30 3.87 -12.75
CA ILE A 30 3.95 3.39 -13.07
C ILE A 30 3.32 4.27 -14.17
N TRP A 31 3.37 5.59 -14.04
CA TRP A 31 2.86 6.52 -15.07
C TRP A 31 3.60 6.43 -16.39
N ASN A 32 4.89 6.10 -16.37
CA ASN A 32 5.70 5.90 -17.57
C ASN A 32 5.53 4.49 -18.18
N GLY A 33 4.65 3.65 -17.64
CA GLY A 33 4.37 2.30 -18.16
C GLY A 33 5.47 1.28 -17.86
N ASN A 34 6.37 1.55 -16.92
CA ASN A 34 7.40 0.60 -16.51
C ASN A 34 6.82 -0.43 -15.53
N VAL A 35 6.51 -1.62 -16.04
CA VAL A 35 5.86 -2.71 -15.29
C VAL A 35 6.84 -3.69 -14.63
N ASN A 36 8.12 -3.69 -15.01
CA ASN A 36 9.15 -4.59 -14.47
C ASN A 36 9.81 -3.99 -13.23
N MET A 37 9.01 -3.72 -12.19
CA MET A 37 9.51 -3.09 -10.97
C MET A 37 9.48 -4.03 -9.77
N ILE A 38 10.64 -4.23 -9.14
CA ILE A 38 10.72 -4.89 -7.84
C ILE A 38 10.01 -4.02 -6.79
N LEU A 39 8.96 -4.56 -6.15
CA LEU A 39 8.29 -3.87 -5.06
C LEU A 39 9.18 -3.85 -3.81
N ASN A 40 9.83 -2.71 -3.58
CA ASN A 40 10.50 -2.46 -2.31
C ASN A 40 9.51 -1.98 -1.26
N THR A 41 9.15 -2.87 -0.34
CA THR A 41 8.43 -2.46 0.88
C THR A 41 9.33 -1.58 1.72
N ARG A 42 8.98 -0.29 1.78
CA ARG A 42 9.59 0.67 2.70
C ARG A 42 8.95 0.48 4.06
N ARG A 43 9.80 0.41 5.08
CA ARG A 43 9.38 0.37 6.48
C ARG A 43 9.90 1.62 7.15
N CYS A 44 8.99 2.47 7.63
CA CYS A 44 9.34 3.70 8.36
C CYS A 44 9.38 3.47 9.88
N ASP A 45 9.25 2.21 10.32
CA ASP A 45 9.24 1.87 11.74
C ASP A 45 10.62 2.02 12.42
N GLY A 46 11.71 2.23 11.66
CA GLY A 46 13.02 2.62 12.19
C GLY A 46 13.43 1.86 13.46
N LYS A 47 13.62 2.61 14.56
CA LYS A 47 13.87 2.09 15.92
C LYS A 47 12.64 2.12 16.83
N PHE A 48 11.44 2.40 16.29
CA PHE A 48 10.20 2.54 17.06
C PHE A 48 9.95 1.34 17.96
N TRP A 49 10.05 0.12 17.42
CA TRP A 49 9.80 -1.10 18.19
C TRP A 49 10.87 -1.36 19.27
N ASP A 50 12.10 -0.91 19.06
CA ASP A 50 13.16 -0.98 20.08
C ASP A 50 12.85 -0.02 21.24
N LEU A 51 12.30 1.16 20.93
CA LEU A 51 11.84 2.12 21.93
C LEU A 51 10.64 1.60 22.72
N VAL A 52 9.66 0.99 22.04
CA VAL A 52 8.48 0.39 22.70
C VAL A 52 8.87 -0.76 23.63
N LYS A 53 9.91 -1.55 23.27
CA LYS A 53 10.46 -2.59 24.15
C LYS A 53 11.15 -1.99 25.38
N LYS A 54 11.90 -0.91 25.20
CA LYS A 54 12.63 -0.24 26.29
C LYS A 54 11.70 0.53 27.23
N TYR A 55 10.65 1.14 26.68
CA TYR A 55 9.70 1.96 27.39
C TYR A 55 8.28 1.48 27.05
N PRO A 56 7.69 0.61 27.90
CA PRO A 56 6.34 0.10 27.67
C PRO A 56 5.34 1.23 27.51
N ILE A 57 4.43 1.07 26.53
CA ILE A 57 3.38 2.06 26.27
C ILE A 57 2.44 2.12 27.50
N PRO A 58 2.20 3.32 28.08
CA PRO A 58 1.26 3.48 29.18
C PRO A 58 -0.15 2.98 28.85
N HIS A 59 -0.86 2.45 29.84
CA HIS A 59 -2.18 1.83 29.66
C HIS A 59 -3.19 2.72 28.93
N ARG A 60 -3.24 4.01 29.30
CA ARG A 60 -4.12 5.00 28.65
C ARG A 60 -3.88 5.14 27.13
N ILE A 61 -2.65 4.97 26.66
CA ILE A 61 -2.35 5.03 25.23
C ILE A 61 -2.76 3.72 24.55
N LEU A 62 -2.63 2.57 25.24
CA LEU A 62 -3.13 1.29 24.74
C LEU A 62 -4.64 1.30 24.55
N GLU A 63 -5.40 1.89 25.49
CA GLU A 63 -6.85 2.08 25.36
C GLU A 63 -7.19 2.87 24.10
N VAL A 64 -6.47 3.97 23.82
CA VAL A 64 -6.66 4.77 22.61
C VAL A 64 -6.34 3.96 21.35
N ILE A 65 -5.20 3.25 21.32
CA ILE A 65 -4.83 2.36 20.21
C ILE A 65 -5.92 1.31 19.95
N GLN A 66 -6.52 0.77 21.01
CA GLN A 66 -7.61 -0.21 20.93
C GLN A 66 -8.91 0.41 20.42
N LEU A 67 -9.26 1.61 20.87
CA LEU A 67 -10.44 2.34 20.37
C LEU A 67 -10.35 2.62 18.86
N PHE A 68 -9.14 2.86 18.34
CA PHE A 68 -8.91 3.01 16.90
C PHE A 68 -8.77 1.69 16.13
N GLY A 69 -8.96 0.53 16.77
CA GLY A 69 -8.81 -0.77 16.12
C GLY A 69 -7.35 -1.16 15.80
N LEU A 70 -6.38 -0.37 16.20
CA LEU A 70 -4.96 -0.56 15.89
C LEU A 70 -4.23 -1.47 16.89
N TYR A 71 -4.95 -2.02 17.87
CA TYR A 71 -4.35 -2.90 18.89
C TYR A 71 -3.71 -4.15 18.28
N GLY A 72 -4.28 -4.69 17.20
CA GLY A 72 -3.68 -5.79 16.45
C GLY A 72 -2.30 -5.44 15.90
N VAL A 73 -2.15 -4.24 15.33
CA VAL A 73 -0.87 -3.73 14.79
C VAL A 73 0.15 -3.56 15.91
N TYR A 74 -0.27 -3.00 17.05
CA TYR A 74 0.58 -2.88 18.23
C TYR A 74 1.06 -4.24 18.76
N ARG A 75 0.14 -5.20 18.92
CA ARG A 75 0.42 -6.53 19.46
C ARG A 75 1.33 -7.35 18.55
N TYR A 76 1.21 -7.18 17.24
CA TYR A 76 1.99 -7.92 16.25
C TYR A 76 3.40 -7.32 16.03
N HIS A 77 3.73 -6.22 16.71
CA HIS A 77 5.03 -5.57 16.72
C HIS A 77 5.59 -5.35 15.30
N ARG A 78 6.70 -6.01 14.99
CA ARG A 78 7.44 -5.89 13.73
C ARG A 78 7.29 -7.17 12.91
N PRO A 79 6.13 -7.41 12.29
CA PRO A 79 5.93 -8.65 11.55
C PRO A 79 6.86 -8.74 10.35
N MET A 80 7.35 -9.93 10.00
CA MET A 80 8.04 -10.08 8.72
C MET A 80 7.06 -9.77 7.58
N ILE A 81 7.47 -8.85 6.72
CA ILE A 81 6.69 -8.51 5.53
C ILE A 81 7.08 -9.50 4.44
N ASP A 82 6.15 -10.36 4.06
CA ASP A 82 6.36 -11.28 2.95
C ASP A 82 6.24 -10.52 1.63
N ARG A 83 7.41 -10.16 1.08
CA ARG A 83 7.53 -9.45 -0.20
C ARG A 83 7.02 -10.28 -1.37
N SER A 84 7.16 -11.61 -1.31
CA SER A 84 6.73 -12.51 -2.38
C SER A 84 5.19 -12.59 -2.42
N LEU A 85 4.56 -12.64 -1.25
CA LEU A 85 3.11 -12.58 -1.11
C LEU A 85 2.56 -11.24 -1.62
N ILE A 86 3.12 -10.12 -1.16
CA ILE A 86 2.67 -8.78 -1.61
C ILE A 86 2.82 -8.61 -3.12
N THR A 87 3.96 -9.02 -3.68
CA THR A 87 4.18 -8.96 -5.14
C THR A 87 3.16 -9.84 -5.87
N SER A 88 2.94 -11.07 -5.39
CA SER A 88 1.94 -11.98 -5.98
C SER A 88 0.52 -11.40 -5.94
N LEU A 89 0.15 -10.69 -4.86
CA LEU A 89 -1.14 -10.02 -4.76
C LEU A 89 -1.25 -8.89 -5.78
N VAL A 90 -0.24 -8.04 -5.87
CA VAL A 90 -0.22 -6.93 -6.83
C VAL A 90 -0.29 -7.43 -8.28
N GLU A 91 0.44 -8.50 -8.61
CA GLU A 91 0.41 -9.12 -9.94
C GLU A 91 -0.95 -9.75 -10.29
N ARG A 92 -1.70 -10.22 -9.28
CA ARG A 92 -3.01 -10.87 -9.44
C ARG A 92 -4.19 -9.91 -9.32
N TRP A 93 -3.94 -8.64 -9.04
CA TRP A 93 -4.96 -7.60 -8.94
C TRP A 93 -5.51 -7.23 -10.32
N ARG A 94 -6.83 -7.24 -10.46
CA ARG A 94 -7.54 -6.70 -11.61
C ARG A 94 -8.15 -5.34 -11.25
N PRO A 95 -7.61 -4.23 -11.78
CA PRO A 95 -8.10 -2.90 -11.44
C PRO A 95 -9.53 -2.67 -11.94
N GLU A 96 -10.01 -3.41 -12.96
CA GLU A 96 -11.34 -3.27 -13.53
C GLU A 96 -12.45 -3.72 -12.58
N THR A 97 -12.18 -4.76 -11.78
CA THR A 97 -13.15 -5.39 -10.85
C THR A 97 -12.77 -5.19 -9.40
N HIS A 98 -11.59 -4.64 -9.12
CA HIS A 98 -11.00 -4.53 -7.78
C HIS A 98 -10.92 -5.89 -7.06
N THR A 99 -10.58 -6.94 -7.81
CA THR A 99 -10.47 -8.33 -7.31
C THR A 99 -9.09 -8.92 -7.52
N PHE A 100 -8.69 -9.82 -6.63
CA PHE A 100 -7.53 -10.68 -6.76
C PHE A 100 -7.96 -12.05 -7.29
N HIS A 101 -7.24 -12.57 -8.28
CA HIS A 101 -7.47 -13.92 -8.79
C HIS A 101 -6.47 -14.92 -8.19
N PHE A 102 -6.96 -15.81 -7.33
CA PHE A 102 -6.20 -16.92 -6.77
C PHE A 102 -6.60 -18.24 -7.45
N ARG A 103 -5.78 -19.29 -7.26
CA ARG A 103 -6.16 -20.66 -7.67
C ARG A 103 -7.41 -21.16 -6.94
N SER A 104 -7.68 -20.63 -5.75
CA SER A 104 -8.82 -20.95 -4.91
C SER A 104 -10.09 -20.14 -5.23
N GLY A 105 -10.03 -19.21 -6.18
CA GLY A 105 -11.15 -18.33 -6.52
C GLY A 105 -10.77 -16.84 -6.52
N GLU A 106 -11.78 -15.99 -6.55
CA GLU A 106 -11.63 -14.54 -6.54
C GLU A 106 -11.81 -13.99 -5.12
N ALA A 107 -11.03 -12.97 -4.76
CA ALA A 107 -11.25 -12.21 -3.53
C ALA A 107 -11.34 -10.72 -3.86
N ALA A 108 -12.36 -10.04 -3.34
CA ALA A 108 -12.48 -8.60 -3.41
C ALA A 108 -12.10 -8.00 -2.06
N ILE A 109 -11.32 -6.90 -2.04
CA ILE A 109 -11.22 -6.07 -0.82
C ILE A 109 -12.43 -5.15 -0.83
N THR A 110 -13.25 -5.25 0.20
CA THR A 110 -14.36 -4.34 0.41
C THR A 110 -13.96 -3.22 1.35
N LEU A 111 -14.72 -2.11 1.35
CA LEU A 111 -14.48 -1.03 2.32
C LEU A 111 -14.71 -1.47 3.77
N GLN A 112 -15.43 -2.56 4.00
CA GLN A 112 -15.61 -3.15 5.32
C GLN A 112 -14.34 -3.84 5.84
N ASP A 113 -13.38 -4.15 4.95
CA ASP A 113 -12.10 -4.81 5.29
C ASP A 113 -10.97 -3.81 5.61
N VAL A 114 -11.21 -2.50 5.49
CA VAL A 114 -10.23 -1.40 5.71
C VAL A 114 -10.57 -0.63 6.98
#